data_AF-A0A671RZ47-F1
#
_entry.id   AF-A0A671RZ47-F1
#
_cell.length_a   1.000
_cell.length_b   1.000
_cell.length_c   1.000
_cell.angle_alpha   90.00
_cell.angle_beta   90.00
_cell.angle_gamma   90.00
#
_symmetry.space_group_name_H-M   'P 1'
#
loop_
_entity.id
_entity.type
_entity.pdbx_description
1 polymer ?
#
loop_
_entity_poly.entity_id
_entity_poly.type
_entity_poly.pdbx_seq_one_letter_code
_entity_poly.pdbx_strand_id
1 'polypeptide(L)'
;MHISIYIFVFCQFALWGALFCGLSLCNQHALVLYVVIIIPWALLHLYTHNGLSFFGLVSLWTCFLAGFVPYVYLPISSYLNRARWSWGDQTSLHGLLTHLLQAEYGTFSLVPTDSVMIYNLKNIHSHANIQYNSTCARVILLQLSPILRCVFICLIVSMVSIYSVFFAWRANLNIEKPLLLGVVERFWLQADAGVCVLAGLGLSWAVCWPNGRLGWGTLWNTGAWIHTAGLISHMISLNHK
;
A
#
# COMPACT_ATOMS: atom_id res chain seq x y z
N MET A 1 -15.69 -29.27 -10.39
CA MET A 1 -14.21 -29.40 -10.30
C MET A 1 -13.50 -28.04 -10.35
N HIS A 2 -13.76 -27.20 -11.35
CA HIS A 2 -13.08 -25.90 -11.52
C HIS A 2 -13.21 -24.93 -10.31
N ILE A 3 -14.40 -24.87 -9.70
CA ILE A 3 -14.67 -24.00 -8.53
C ILE A 3 -13.90 -24.46 -7.29
N SER A 4 -13.77 -25.79 -7.10
CA SER A 4 -13.10 -26.35 -5.92
C SER A 4 -11.58 -26.13 -5.98
N ILE A 5 -10.97 -26.21 -7.17
CA ILE A 5 -9.55 -25.87 -7.39
C ILE A 5 -9.31 -24.37 -7.15
N TYR A 6 -10.20 -23.50 -7.66
CA TYR A 6 -10.11 -22.06 -7.46
C TYR A 6 -10.14 -21.69 -5.97
N ILE A 7 -11.08 -22.27 -5.20
CA ILE A 7 -11.19 -22.03 -3.76
C ILE A 7 -9.93 -22.52 -3.03
N PHE A 8 -9.43 -23.70 -3.37
CA PHE A 8 -8.21 -24.24 -2.75
C PHE A 8 -6.99 -23.32 -2.96
N VAL A 9 -6.78 -22.88 -4.20
CA VAL A 9 -5.69 -21.97 -4.56
C VAL A 9 -5.87 -20.62 -3.85
N PHE A 10 -7.09 -20.09 -3.80
CA PHE A 10 -7.39 -18.85 -3.09
C PHE A 10 -7.13 -18.97 -1.57
N CYS A 11 -7.45 -20.10 -0.94
CA CYS A 11 -7.12 -20.35 0.46
C CYS A 11 -5.61 -20.28 0.73
N GLN A 12 -4.78 -20.85 -0.15
CA GLN A 12 -3.33 -20.77 -0.02
C GLN A 12 -2.85 -19.31 -0.09
N PHE A 13 -3.34 -18.54 -1.06
CA PHE A 13 -3.03 -17.12 -1.16
C PHE A 13 -3.53 -16.31 0.04
N ALA A 14 -4.68 -16.66 0.62
CA ALA A 14 -5.20 -16.01 1.82
C ALA A 14 -4.29 -16.25 3.04
N LEU A 15 -3.72 -17.45 3.19
CA LEU A 15 -2.78 -17.76 4.28
C LEU A 15 -1.46 -16.97 4.14
N TRP A 16 -0.88 -16.94 2.94
CA TRP A 16 0.27 -16.10 2.64
C TRP A 16 -0.05 -14.62 2.83
N GLY A 17 -1.22 -14.18 2.36
CA GLY A 17 -1.70 -12.82 2.52
C GLY A 17 -1.83 -12.43 3.99
N ALA A 18 -2.38 -13.31 4.84
CA ALA A 18 -2.48 -13.10 6.28
C ALA A 18 -1.09 -12.93 6.91
N LEU A 19 -0.14 -13.83 6.59
CA LEU A 19 1.25 -13.75 7.07
C LEU A 19 1.92 -12.42 6.66
N PHE A 20 1.82 -12.05 5.38
CA PHE A 20 2.41 -10.81 4.88
C PHE A 20 1.72 -9.55 5.41
N CYS A 21 0.42 -9.59 5.70
CA CYS A 21 -0.27 -8.48 6.35
C CYS A 21 0.29 -8.24 7.76
N GLY A 22 0.49 -9.31 8.55
CA GLY A 22 1.11 -9.20 9.88
C GLY A 22 2.56 -8.72 9.81
N LEU A 23 3.35 -9.27 8.88
CA LEU A 23 4.74 -8.86 8.66
C LEU A 23 4.84 -7.39 8.22
N SER A 24 3.92 -6.94 7.35
CA SER A 24 3.91 -5.57 6.85
C SER A 24 3.52 -4.56 7.94
N LEU A 25 2.63 -4.94 8.86
CA LEU A 25 2.30 -4.13 10.05
C LEU A 25 3.47 -4.04 11.04
N CYS A 26 4.45 -4.95 10.97
CA CYS A 26 5.70 -4.82 11.72
C CYS A 26 6.64 -3.75 11.17
N ASN A 27 6.54 -3.48 9.87
CA ASN A 27 7.39 -2.50 9.20
C ASN A 27 6.72 -1.12 9.13
N GLN A 28 5.42 -1.08 8.84
CA GLN A 28 4.69 0.17 8.56
C GLN A 28 3.26 0.13 9.11
N HIS A 29 3.02 0.85 10.21
CA HIS A 29 1.69 0.92 10.83
C HIS A 29 0.63 1.56 9.93
N ALA A 30 1.03 2.48 9.04
CA ALA A 30 0.13 3.13 8.08
C ALA A 30 -0.56 2.14 7.12
N LEU A 31 0.02 0.95 6.95
CA LEU A 31 -0.56 -0.14 6.17
C LEU A 31 -1.86 -0.69 6.78
N VAL A 32 -2.19 -0.36 8.03
CA VAL A 32 -3.49 -0.67 8.65
C VAL A 32 -4.66 -0.18 7.78
N LEU A 33 -4.52 0.97 7.10
CA LEU A 33 -5.56 1.52 6.22
C LEU A 33 -5.85 0.59 5.03
N TYR A 34 -4.84 -0.12 4.53
CA TYR A 34 -5.00 -1.12 3.47
C TYR A 34 -5.61 -2.42 4.03
N VAL A 35 -5.11 -2.86 5.19
CA VAL A 35 -5.53 -4.10 5.86
C VAL A 35 -7.01 -4.08 6.24
N VAL A 36 -7.50 -2.95 6.76
CA VAL A 36 -8.91 -2.76 7.15
C VAL A 36 -9.87 -2.88 5.96
N ILE A 37 -9.41 -2.64 4.74
CA ILE A 37 -10.23 -2.78 3.53
C ILE A 37 -10.13 -4.20 2.97
N ILE A 38 -8.91 -4.74 2.86
CA ILE A 38 -8.69 -6.00 2.17
C ILE A 38 -9.07 -7.24 2.99
N ILE A 39 -8.93 -7.20 4.33
CA ILE A 39 -9.31 -8.34 5.20
C ILE A 39 -10.83 -8.60 5.13
N PRO A 40 -11.72 -7.61 5.37
CA PRO A 40 -13.15 -7.85 5.28
C PRO A 40 -13.58 -8.35 3.91
N TRP A 41 -12.99 -7.80 2.83
CA TRP A 41 -13.26 -8.28 1.49
C TRP A 41 -12.82 -9.74 1.29
N ALA A 42 -11.61 -10.10 1.71
CA ALA A 42 -11.09 -11.47 1.56
C ALA A 42 -11.92 -12.49 2.37
N LEU A 43 -12.33 -12.12 3.59
CA LEU A 43 -13.20 -12.96 4.42
C LEU A 43 -14.60 -13.11 3.82
N LEU A 44 -15.21 -12.02 3.33
CA LEU A 44 -16.52 -12.06 2.68
C LEU A 44 -16.48 -12.90 1.39
N HIS A 45 -15.40 -12.78 0.61
CA HIS A 45 -15.17 -13.60 -0.58
C HIS A 45 -15.07 -15.08 -0.21
N LEU A 46 -14.30 -15.43 0.82
CA LEU A 46 -14.15 -16.82 1.26
C LEU A 46 -15.44 -17.40 1.85
N TYR A 47 -16.20 -16.59 2.57
CA TYR A 47 -17.51 -16.96 3.12
C TYR A 47 -18.53 -17.22 2.00
N THR A 48 -18.64 -16.31 1.03
CA THR A 48 -19.61 -16.41 -0.08
C THR A 48 -19.37 -17.65 -0.96
N HIS A 49 -18.11 -18.07 -1.09
CA HIS A 49 -17.74 -19.26 -1.87
C HIS A 49 -17.69 -20.56 -1.05
N ASN A 50 -18.21 -20.59 0.18
CA ASN A 50 -18.17 -21.75 1.09
C ASN A 50 -16.75 -22.29 1.37
N GLY A 51 -15.73 -21.44 1.23
CA GLY A 51 -14.34 -21.78 1.52
C GLY A 51 -13.94 -21.55 2.98
N LEU A 52 -14.75 -20.81 3.74
CA LEU A 52 -14.46 -20.44 5.12
C LEU A 52 -14.94 -21.55 6.08
N SER A 53 -13.98 -22.33 6.60
CA SER A 53 -14.20 -23.25 7.72
C SER A 53 -13.70 -22.65 9.02
N PHE A 54 -14.16 -23.14 10.17
CA PHE A 54 -13.64 -22.72 11.48
C PHE A 54 -12.12 -22.92 11.57
N PHE A 55 -11.62 -24.09 11.14
CA PHE A 55 -10.18 -24.36 11.08
C PHE A 55 -9.44 -23.43 10.11
N GLY A 56 -10.07 -23.07 8.99
CA GLY A 56 -9.52 -22.08 8.05
C GLY A 56 -9.39 -20.68 8.68
N LEU A 57 -10.40 -20.25 9.45
CA LEU A 57 -10.36 -18.97 10.17
C LEU A 57 -9.26 -18.96 11.24
N VAL A 58 -9.15 -20.03 12.03
CA VAL A 58 -8.06 -20.20 13.01
C VAL A 58 -6.70 -20.17 12.31
N SER A 59 -6.55 -20.89 11.19
CA SER A 59 -5.32 -20.90 10.41
C SER A 59 -4.95 -19.50 9.90
N LEU A 60 -5.89 -18.75 9.31
CA LEU A 60 -5.69 -17.36 8.88
C LEU A 60 -5.26 -16.46 10.04
N TRP A 61 -5.91 -16.58 11.19
CA TRP A 61 -5.57 -15.80 12.38
C TRP A 61 -4.16 -16.15 12.91
N THR A 62 -3.82 -17.44 12.98
CA THR A 62 -2.47 -17.88 13.38
C THR A 62 -1.40 -17.44 12.39
N CYS A 63 -1.65 -17.46 11.08
CA CYS A 63 -0.72 -16.95 10.07
C CYS A 63 -0.55 -15.43 10.21
N PHE A 64 -1.63 -14.69 10.42
CA PHE A 64 -1.57 -13.25 10.67
C PHE A 64 -0.72 -12.93 11.91
N LEU A 65 -0.95 -13.62 13.03
CA LEU A 65 -0.16 -13.47 14.24
C LEU A 65 1.30 -13.92 14.08
N ALA A 66 1.56 -14.96 13.30
CA ALA A 66 2.92 -15.38 12.97
C ALA A 66 3.69 -14.27 12.24
N GLY A 67 3.00 -13.40 11.50
CA GLY A 67 3.58 -12.21 10.91
C GLY A 67 4.14 -11.21 11.94
N PHE A 68 3.62 -11.21 13.18
CA PHE A 68 4.08 -10.34 14.28
C PHE A 68 5.29 -10.89 15.04
N VAL A 69 5.82 -12.05 14.65
CA VAL A 69 7.03 -12.64 15.27
C VAL A 69 8.20 -11.66 15.37
N PRO A 70 8.48 -10.79 14.38
CA PRO A 70 9.55 -9.79 14.51
C PRO A 70 9.40 -8.85 15.71
N TYR A 71 8.18 -8.54 16.17
CA TYR A 71 7.98 -7.71 17.36
C TYR A 71 8.38 -8.40 18.65
N VAL A 72 8.46 -9.74 18.69
CA VAL A 72 8.95 -10.46 19.87
C VAL A 72 10.42 -10.16 20.14
N TYR A 73 11.18 -9.78 19.11
CA TYR A 73 12.58 -9.35 19.27
C TYR A 73 12.72 -8.12 20.17
N LEU A 74 11.74 -7.19 20.14
CA LEU A 74 11.77 -5.95 20.90
C LEU A 74 11.91 -6.18 22.42
N PRO A 75 10.97 -6.84 23.12
CA PRO A 75 11.08 -7.07 24.56
C PRO A 75 12.30 -7.93 24.93
N ILE A 76 12.67 -8.91 24.09
CA ILE A 76 13.86 -9.76 24.32
C ILE A 76 15.14 -8.92 24.28
N SER A 77 15.29 -8.07 23.26
CA SER A 77 16.47 -7.23 23.09
C SER A 77 16.60 -6.16 24.17
N SER A 78 15.45 -5.64 24.65
CA SER A 78 15.36 -4.70 25.77
C SER A 78 15.74 -5.37 27.09
N TYR A 79 15.19 -6.56 27.39
CA TYR A 79 15.54 -7.32 28.60
C TYR A 79 17.02 -7.71 28.66
N LEU A 80 17.60 -8.12 27.53
CA LEU A 80 19.01 -8.52 27.44
C LEU A 80 19.97 -7.33 27.32
N ASN A 81 19.48 -6.09 27.28
CA ASN A 81 20.27 -4.88 27.00
C ASN A 81 21.17 -5.01 25.76
N ARG A 82 20.70 -5.74 24.73
CA ARG A 82 21.44 -5.97 23.48
C ARG A 82 21.13 -4.91 22.42
N ALA A 83 20.04 -4.17 22.58
CA ALA A 83 19.68 -3.08 21.67
C ALA A 83 20.67 -1.92 21.81
N ARG A 84 21.31 -1.53 20.71
CA ARG A 84 22.24 -0.39 20.67
C ARG A 84 21.52 0.96 20.81
N TRP A 85 20.28 1.01 20.34
CA TRP A 85 19.37 2.14 20.43
C TRP A 85 17.95 1.58 20.57
N SER A 86 17.25 1.91 21.65
CA SER A 86 15.83 1.56 21.86
C SER A 86 15.04 2.83 22.12
N TRP A 87 13.83 2.90 21.57
CA TRP A 87 12.86 3.95 21.86
C TRP A 87 11.95 3.45 22.98
N GLY A 88 12.10 4.05 24.16
CA GLY A 88 11.37 3.68 25.37
C GLY A 88 11.86 2.38 26.02
N ASP A 89 11.29 2.10 27.20
CA ASP A 89 11.43 0.81 27.88
C ASP A 89 10.33 -0.15 27.38
N GLN A 90 10.72 -1.30 26.84
CA GLN A 90 9.82 -2.28 26.24
C GLN A 90 9.75 -3.57 27.06
N THR A 91 10.29 -3.58 28.28
CA THR A 91 10.26 -4.73 29.19
C THR A 91 8.88 -4.98 29.80
N SER A 92 8.05 -3.94 29.88
CA SER A 92 6.67 -4.02 30.38
C SER A 92 5.65 -4.11 29.23
N LEU A 93 4.51 -4.77 29.47
CA LEU A 93 3.39 -4.79 28.50
C LEU A 93 2.91 -3.38 28.14
N HIS A 94 2.93 -2.46 29.10
CA HIS A 94 2.59 -1.06 28.87
C HIS A 94 3.58 -0.40 27.91
N GLY A 95 4.89 -0.56 28.14
CA GLY A 95 5.93 -0.04 27.25
C GLY A 95 5.86 -0.61 25.84
N LEU A 96 5.60 -1.92 25.71
CA LEU A 96 5.37 -2.56 24.42
C LEU A 96 4.14 -1.98 23.70
N LEU A 97 3.02 -1.78 24.41
CA LEU A 97 1.81 -1.17 23.84
C LEU A 97 2.04 0.29 23.44
N THR A 98 2.75 1.06 24.25
CA THR A 98 3.13 2.45 23.95
C THR A 98 3.97 2.53 22.68
N HIS A 99 4.91 1.59 22.51
CA HIS A 99 5.71 1.47 21.30
C HIS A 99 4.89 1.03 20.08
N LEU A 100 4.06 -0.01 20.22
CA LEU A 100 3.19 -0.53 19.15
C LEU A 100 2.13 0.48 18.70
N LEU A 101 1.60 1.28 19.63
CA LEU A 101 0.65 2.35 19.32
C LEU A 101 1.35 3.63 18.83
N GLN A 102 2.69 3.63 18.82
CA GLN A 102 3.52 4.80 18.51
C GLN A 102 3.10 6.04 19.30
N ALA A 103 2.69 5.84 20.56
CA ALA A 103 2.14 6.91 21.39
C ALA A 103 3.19 7.99 21.71
N GLU A 104 4.48 7.63 21.71
CA GLU A 104 5.60 8.54 21.99
C GLU A 104 5.82 9.62 20.92
N TYR A 105 5.33 9.40 19.69
CA TYR A 105 5.50 10.35 18.57
C TYR A 105 4.37 11.38 18.46
N GLY A 106 3.38 11.32 19.36
CA GLY A 106 2.14 12.08 19.24
C GLY A 106 1.13 11.31 18.41
N THR A 107 0.12 10.73 19.08
CA THR A 107 -0.93 9.97 18.41
C THR A 107 -1.64 10.89 17.41
N PHE A 108 -1.51 10.58 16.13
CA PHE A 108 -2.23 11.31 15.09
C PHE A 108 -1.86 12.81 14.94
N SER A 109 -0.59 13.20 15.14
CA SER A 109 -0.07 14.43 14.55
C SER A 109 1.39 14.28 14.14
N LEU A 110 1.77 14.72 12.93
CA LEU A 110 3.19 14.69 12.51
C LEU A 110 4.01 15.81 13.17
N VAL A 111 3.38 16.95 13.48
CA VAL A 111 3.95 18.04 14.30
C VAL A 111 2.80 18.73 15.03
N PRO A 112 2.89 19.00 16.34
CA PRO A 112 1.94 19.85 17.04
C PRO A 112 2.17 21.32 16.62
N THR A 113 1.48 21.78 15.57
CA THR A 113 1.48 23.20 15.15
C THR A 113 0.09 23.62 14.67
N ASP A 114 -0.32 24.86 14.98
CA ASP A 114 -1.66 25.41 14.69
C ASP A 114 -1.93 25.75 13.21
N SER A 115 -0.91 25.70 12.34
CA SER A 115 -0.98 26.08 10.92
C SER A 115 -1.25 24.90 9.97
N VAL A 116 -2.05 23.94 10.42
CA VAL A 116 -2.42 22.67 9.77
C VAL A 116 -2.90 22.84 8.32
N MET A 117 -3.78 23.82 8.05
CA MET A 117 -4.56 23.83 6.80
C MET A 117 -3.79 24.28 5.54
N ILE A 118 -2.84 25.22 5.67
CA ILE A 118 -2.12 25.79 4.51
C ILE A 118 -1.05 24.82 3.98
N TYR A 119 -0.37 24.09 4.86
CA TYR A 119 0.64 23.09 4.47
C TYR A 119 0.00 21.84 3.85
N ASN A 120 -1.16 21.39 4.35
CA ASN A 120 -1.90 20.27 3.76
C ASN A 120 -2.25 20.52 2.28
N LEU A 121 -2.76 21.71 1.93
CA LEU A 121 -3.13 22.04 0.55
C LEU A 121 -1.91 22.18 -0.38
N LYS A 122 -0.80 22.76 0.09
CA LYS A 122 0.45 22.84 -0.69
C LYS A 122 1.08 21.46 -0.91
N ASN A 123 1.03 20.57 0.08
CA ASN A 123 1.55 19.20 -0.03
C ASN A 123 0.73 18.36 -1.00
N ILE A 124 -0.60 18.44 -0.92
CA ILE A 124 -1.50 17.79 -1.88
C ILE A 124 -1.23 18.33 -3.29
N HIS A 125 -1.09 19.65 -3.45
CA HIS A 125 -0.88 20.25 -4.78
C HIS A 125 0.50 19.93 -5.38
N SER A 126 1.57 19.91 -4.58
CA SER A 126 2.92 19.59 -5.06
C SER A 126 3.08 18.12 -5.41
N HIS A 127 2.59 17.20 -4.57
CA HIS A 127 2.63 15.76 -4.87
C HIS A 127 1.60 15.37 -5.94
N ALA A 128 0.39 15.96 -5.95
CA ALA A 128 -0.51 15.81 -7.08
C ALA A 128 0.16 16.33 -8.36
N ASN A 129 0.85 17.46 -8.38
CA ASN A 129 1.54 17.89 -9.60
C ASN A 129 2.71 16.96 -10.00
N ILE A 130 3.49 16.41 -9.08
CA ILE A 130 4.57 15.46 -9.42
C ILE A 130 4.00 14.13 -9.94
N GLN A 131 2.91 13.65 -9.35
CA GLN A 131 2.31 12.35 -9.65
C GLN A 131 1.28 12.40 -10.80
N TYR A 132 0.50 13.49 -10.92
CA TYR A 132 -0.54 13.71 -11.94
C TYR A 132 -0.08 14.49 -13.18
N ASN A 133 1.03 15.24 -13.16
CA ASN A 133 1.50 15.96 -14.36
C ASN A 133 2.30 15.09 -15.33
N SER A 134 2.62 13.85 -14.94
CA SER A 134 3.07 12.86 -15.92
C SER A 134 1.85 12.29 -16.63
N THR A 135 1.90 12.27 -17.95
CA THR A 135 1.00 11.63 -18.92
C THR A 135 0.38 10.29 -18.48
N CYS A 136 0.94 9.59 -17.49
CA CYS A 136 0.42 8.42 -16.79
C CYS A 136 -1.01 8.58 -16.23
N ALA A 137 -1.35 9.68 -15.55
CA ALA A 137 -2.66 9.82 -14.90
C ALA A 137 -3.81 9.94 -15.90
N ARG A 138 -3.57 10.60 -17.05
CA ARG A 138 -4.55 10.71 -18.14
C ARG A 138 -4.79 9.37 -18.85
N VAL A 139 -3.75 8.55 -18.99
CA VAL A 139 -3.82 7.20 -19.56
C VAL A 139 -4.55 6.25 -18.60
N ILE A 140 -4.28 6.34 -17.30
CA ILE A 140 -4.99 5.58 -16.25
C ILE A 140 -6.48 5.98 -16.21
N LEU A 141 -6.81 7.27 -16.18
CA LEU A 141 -8.20 7.75 -16.13
C LEU A 141 -9.04 7.42 -17.38
N LEU A 142 -8.46 7.50 -18.59
CA LEU A 142 -9.18 7.18 -19.83
C LEU A 142 -9.32 5.67 -20.09
N GLN A 143 -8.53 4.82 -19.43
CA GLN A 143 -8.57 3.36 -19.60
C GLN A 143 -9.36 2.64 -18.50
N LEU A 144 -9.73 3.31 -17.40
CA LEU A 144 -10.47 2.69 -16.30
C LEU A 144 -12.00 2.56 -16.53
N SER A 145 -12.61 3.27 -17.49
CA SER A 145 -14.08 3.30 -17.60
C SER A 145 -14.76 1.93 -17.90
N PRO A 146 -14.17 1.00 -18.68
CA PRO A 146 -14.72 -0.35 -18.81
C PRO A 146 -14.21 -1.33 -17.75
N ILE A 147 -13.16 -0.97 -16.99
CA ILE A 147 -12.39 -1.85 -16.10
C ILE A 147 -12.83 -1.73 -14.63
N LEU A 148 -13.47 -0.63 -14.24
CA LEU A 148 -14.09 -0.43 -12.91
C LEU A 148 -15.18 -1.44 -12.55
N ARG A 149 -15.47 -2.43 -13.41
CA ARG A 149 -16.33 -3.58 -13.10
C ARG A 149 -15.58 -4.69 -12.35
N CYS A 150 -14.25 -4.66 -12.36
CA CYS A 150 -13.43 -5.61 -11.60
C CYS A 150 -13.34 -5.17 -10.14
N VAL A 151 -13.98 -5.94 -9.25
CA VAL A 151 -13.98 -5.72 -7.78
C VAL A 151 -12.55 -5.51 -7.26
N PHE A 152 -11.58 -6.26 -7.77
CA PHE A 152 -10.17 -6.13 -7.40
C PHE A 152 -9.59 -4.73 -7.67
N ILE A 153 -9.95 -4.11 -8.79
CA ILE A 153 -9.44 -2.78 -9.16
C ILE A 153 -10.13 -1.71 -8.32
N CYS A 154 -11.43 -1.86 -8.06
CA CYS A 154 -12.13 -0.99 -7.12
C CYS A 154 -11.51 -1.04 -5.72
N LEU A 155 -11.09 -2.23 -5.25
CA LEU A 155 -10.41 -2.35 -3.97
C LEU A 155 -9.09 -1.60 -3.95
N ILE A 156 -8.22 -1.80 -4.94
CA ILE A 156 -6.93 -1.08 -5.00
C ILE A 156 -7.15 0.43 -5.06
N VAL A 157 -8.06 0.90 -5.91
CA VAL A 157 -8.40 2.32 -6.01
C VAL A 157 -8.92 2.86 -4.67
N SER A 158 -9.79 2.11 -3.98
CA SER A 158 -10.32 2.51 -2.67
C SER A 158 -9.23 2.58 -1.61
N MET A 159 -8.31 1.60 -1.58
CA MET A 159 -7.18 1.54 -0.65
C MET A 159 -6.26 2.73 -0.86
N VAL A 160 -5.81 2.96 -2.10
CA VAL A 160 -4.94 4.10 -2.45
C VAL A 160 -5.64 5.42 -2.13
N SER A 161 -6.93 5.56 -2.47
CA SER A 161 -7.67 6.79 -2.24
C SER A 161 -7.84 7.10 -0.75
N ILE A 162 -8.24 6.12 0.06
CA ILE A 162 -8.40 6.29 1.51
C ILE A 162 -7.06 6.62 2.16
N TYR A 163 -5.99 5.93 1.77
CA TYR A 163 -4.65 6.20 2.27
C TYR A 163 -4.18 7.61 1.90
N SER A 164 -4.30 8.00 0.63
CA SER A 164 -3.90 9.32 0.17
C SER A 164 -4.70 10.44 0.85
N VAL A 165 -6.02 10.28 1.01
CA VAL A 165 -6.86 11.25 1.74
C VAL A 165 -6.46 11.33 3.21
N PHE A 166 -6.21 10.20 3.87
CA PHE A 166 -5.76 10.16 5.25
C PHE A 166 -4.43 10.89 5.44
N PHE A 167 -3.44 10.64 4.59
CA PHE A 167 -2.14 11.31 4.66
C PHE A 167 -2.23 12.78 4.27
N ALA A 168 -2.99 13.12 3.23
CA ALA A 168 -3.27 14.49 2.82
C ALA A 168 -3.91 15.33 3.92
N TRP A 169 -4.84 14.74 4.68
CA TRP A 169 -5.46 15.39 5.84
C TRP A 169 -4.47 15.63 6.99
N ARG A 170 -3.40 14.84 7.05
CA ARG A 170 -2.46 14.79 8.18
C ARG A 170 -1.10 15.38 7.88
N ALA A 171 -0.83 15.77 6.64
CA ALA A 171 0.42 16.28 6.12
C ALA A 171 0.75 17.71 6.60
N ASN A 172 0.93 17.88 7.91
CA ASN A 172 1.18 19.18 8.56
C ASN A 172 2.67 19.60 8.56
N LEU A 173 3.47 19.14 7.59
CA LEU A 173 4.92 19.35 7.54
C LEU A 173 5.30 20.46 6.56
N ASN A 174 6.25 21.32 6.95
CA ASN A 174 6.82 22.32 6.05
C ASN A 174 7.79 21.65 5.05
N ILE A 175 7.37 21.55 3.78
CA ILE A 175 8.15 20.98 2.67
C ILE A 175 9.39 21.80 2.31
N GLU A 176 9.47 23.07 2.69
CA GLU A 176 10.62 23.93 2.38
C GLU A 176 11.93 23.39 3.00
N LYS A 177 11.83 22.56 4.04
CA LYS A 177 12.99 21.89 4.64
C LYS A 177 13.20 20.53 3.96
N PRO A 178 14.36 20.27 3.33
CA PRO A 178 14.62 19.03 2.59
C PRO A 178 14.52 17.78 3.48
N LEU A 179 14.84 17.91 4.77
CA LEU A 179 14.70 16.83 5.74
C LEU A 179 13.24 16.37 5.92
N LEU A 180 12.29 17.32 5.96
CA LEU A 180 10.88 17.02 6.17
C LEU A 180 10.20 16.53 4.88
N LEU A 181 10.67 17.02 3.72
CA LEU A 181 10.26 16.49 2.41
C LEU A 181 10.56 14.99 2.32
N GLY A 182 11.78 14.56 2.65
CA GLY A 182 12.13 13.13 2.61
C GLY A 182 11.33 12.27 3.60
N VAL A 183 10.83 12.85 4.70
CA VAL A 183 9.90 12.15 5.61
C VAL A 183 8.54 11.96 4.95
N VAL A 184 8.01 13.00 4.30
CA VAL A 184 6.73 12.93 3.57
C VAL A 184 6.83 11.90 2.44
N GLU A 185 7.86 11.98 1.59
CA GLU A 185 8.06 11.05 0.46
C GLU A 185 8.02 9.57 0.87
N ARG A 186 8.61 9.23 2.03
CA ARG A 186 8.58 7.85 2.56
C ARG A 186 7.17 7.35 2.85
N PHE A 187 6.27 8.24 3.29
CA PHE A 187 4.87 7.87 3.51
C PHE A 187 4.11 7.69 2.18
N TRP A 188 4.50 8.39 1.11
CA TRP A 188 3.84 8.26 -0.19
C TRP A 188 4.24 7.01 -0.97
N LEU A 189 5.40 6.40 -0.67
CA LEU A 189 5.86 5.16 -1.31
C LEU A 189 4.80 4.03 -1.33
N GLN A 190 4.00 3.90 -0.27
CA GLN A 190 2.92 2.89 -0.21
C GLN A 190 1.76 3.20 -1.16
N ALA A 191 1.41 4.47 -1.32
CA ALA A 191 0.39 4.90 -2.29
C ALA A 191 0.91 4.73 -3.72
N ASP A 192 2.16 5.12 -3.96
CA ASP A 192 2.83 5.02 -5.26
C ASP A 192 2.88 3.58 -5.77
N ALA A 193 3.19 2.62 -4.89
CA ALA A 193 3.17 1.21 -5.24
C ALA A 193 1.79 0.76 -5.76
N GLY A 194 0.70 1.23 -5.12
CA GLY A 194 -0.66 0.95 -5.58
C GLY A 194 -0.97 1.59 -6.94
N VAL A 195 -0.52 2.83 -7.16
CA VAL A 195 -0.64 3.51 -8.45
C VAL A 195 0.14 2.79 -9.55
N CYS A 196 1.34 2.29 -9.26
CA CYS A 196 2.13 1.48 -10.20
C CYS A 196 1.41 0.20 -10.63
N VAL A 197 0.76 -0.50 -9.68
CA VAL A 197 -0.06 -1.68 -10.00
C VAL A 197 -1.22 -1.31 -10.91
N LEU A 198 -1.95 -0.23 -10.62
CA LEU A 198 -3.04 0.27 -11.46
C LEU A 198 -2.55 0.68 -12.86
N ALA A 199 -1.39 1.32 -12.94
CA ALA A 199 -0.76 1.69 -14.21
C ALA A 199 -0.41 0.46 -15.05
N GLY A 200 0.16 -0.58 -14.44
CA GLY A 200 0.47 -1.85 -15.11
C GLY A 200 -0.78 -2.56 -15.64
N LEU A 201 -1.87 -2.58 -14.85
CA LEU A 201 -3.15 -3.14 -15.28
C LEU A 201 -3.77 -2.35 -16.44
N GLY A 202 -3.71 -1.02 -16.39
CA GLY A 202 -4.15 -0.15 -17.48
C GLY A 202 -3.36 -0.40 -18.76
N LEU A 203 -2.02 -0.45 -18.67
CA LEU A 203 -1.15 -0.75 -19.80
C LEU A 203 -1.42 -2.14 -20.40
N SER A 204 -1.62 -3.16 -19.57
CA SER A 204 -1.98 -4.50 -20.03
C SER A 204 -3.27 -4.50 -20.83
N TRP A 205 -4.31 -3.82 -20.34
CA TRP A 205 -5.57 -3.67 -21.06
C TRP A 205 -5.39 -2.91 -22.38
N ALA A 206 -4.60 -1.84 -22.37
CA ALA A 206 -4.29 -1.02 -23.55
C ALA A 206 -3.56 -1.81 -24.65
N VAL A 207 -2.81 -2.86 -24.29
CA VAL A 207 -2.15 -3.77 -25.24
C VAL A 207 -3.11 -4.87 -25.71
N CYS A 208 -3.83 -5.50 -24.79
CA CYS A 208 -4.71 -6.62 -25.09
C CYS A 208 -5.92 -6.21 -25.93
N TRP A 209 -6.51 -5.05 -25.67
CA TRP A 209 -7.72 -4.60 -26.36
C TRP A 209 -7.51 -4.38 -27.87
N PRO A 210 -6.49 -3.62 -28.33
CA PRO A 210 -6.18 -3.48 -29.75
C PRO A 210 -5.67 -4.77 -30.36
N ASN A 211 -4.89 -5.57 -29.63
CA ASN A 211 -4.41 -6.85 -30.14
C ASN A 211 -5.57 -7.80 -30.51
N GLY A 212 -6.60 -7.88 -29.67
CA GLY A 212 -7.79 -8.69 -29.94
C GLY A 212 -8.64 -8.21 -31.13
N ARG A 213 -8.49 -6.95 -31.56
CA ARG A 213 -9.22 -6.39 -32.71
C ARG A 213 -8.42 -6.30 -34.01
N LEU A 214 -7.13 -5.98 -33.91
CA LEU A 214 -6.27 -5.63 -35.06
C LEU A 214 -5.18 -6.69 -35.35
N GLY A 215 -4.95 -7.66 -34.46
CA GLY A 215 -4.10 -8.83 -34.74
C GLY A 215 -2.58 -8.58 -34.76
N TRP A 216 -2.10 -7.45 -34.23
CA TRP A 216 -0.67 -7.07 -34.25
C TRP A 216 0.00 -7.07 -32.86
N GLY A 217 -0.01 -8.23 -32.19
CA GLY A 217 0.46 -8.35 -30.80
C GLY A 217 1.88 -7.85 -30.57
N THR A 218 2.79 -8.12 -31.50
CA THR A 218 4.19 -7.68 -31.41
C THR A 218 4.31 -6.15 -31.43
N LEU A 219 3.54 -5.46 -32.28
CA LEU A 219 3.60 -3.98 -32.35
C LEU A 219 3.07 -3.34 -31.07
N TRP A 220 1.96 -3.82 -30.53
CA TRP A 220 1.38 -3.30 -29.28
C TRP A 220 2.29 -3.56 -28.08
N ASN A 221 2.90 -4.73 -28.00
CA ASN A 221 3.84 -5.07 -26.93
C ASN A 221 5.11 -4.19 -27.01
N THR A 222 5.70 -4.04 -28.20
CA THR A 222 6.88 -3.19 -28.38
C THR A 222 6.56 -1.72 -28.05
N GLY A 223 5.39 -1.23 -28.45
CA GLY A 223 4.92 0.11 -28.08
C GLY A 223 4.80 0.32 -26.57
N ALA A 224 4.27 -0.67 -25.85
CA ALA A 224 4.18 -0.64 -24.39
C ALA A 224 5.55 -0.63 -23.70
N TRP A 225 6.51 -1.42 -24.20
CA TRP A 225 7.89 -1.41 -23.69
C TRP A 225 8.58 -0.06 -23.91
N ILE A 226 8.47 0.52 -25.12
CA ILE A 226 9.04 1.84 -25.43
C ILE A 226 8.42 2.91 -24.53
N HIS A 227 7.09 2.90 -24.36
CA HIS A 227 6.40 3.84 -23.49
C HIS A 227 6.87 3.72 -22.03
N THR A 228 6.99 2.49 -21.52
CA THR A 228 7.45 2.22 -20.15
C THR A 228 8.89 2.67 -19.94
N ALA A 229 9.79 2.37 -20.89
CA ALA A 229 11.18 2.81 -20.84
C ALA A 229 11.30 4.35 -20.86
N GLY A 230 10.49 5.02 -21.70
CA GLY A 230 10.42 6.47 -21.75
C GLY A 230 9.96 7.10 -20.43
N LEU A 231 8.93 6.51 -19.80
CA LEU A 231 8.45 6.96 -18.49
C LEU A 231 9.49 6.79 -17.39
N ILE A 232 10.16 5.64 -17.32
CA ILE A 232 11.21 5.39 -16.31
C ILE A 232 12.36 6.37 -16.50
N SER A 233 12.81 6.59 -17.74
CA SER A 233 13.88 7.55 -18.04
C SER A 233 13.50 8.98 -17.64
N HIS A 234 12.26 9.39 -17.90
CA HIS A 234 11.75 10.69 -17.49
C HIS A 234 11.69 10.83 -15.95
N MET A 235 11.23 9.80 -15.23
CA MET A 235 11.20 9.81 -13.77
C MET A 235 12.59 9.88 -13.16
N ILE A 236 13.57 9.14 -13.71
CA ILE A 236 14.97 9.23 -13.30
C ILE A 236 15.52 10.64 -13.53
N SER A 237 15.22 11.25 -14.67
CA SER A 237 15.66 12.63 -14.97
C SER A 237 15.04 13.68 -14.04
N LEU A 238 13.84 13.47 -13.53
CA LEU A 238 13.19 14.38 -12.58
C LEU A 238 13.78 14.22 -11.17
N ASN A 239 14.09 13.00 -10.74
CA ASN A 239 14.64 12.73 -9.41
C ASN A 239 16.11 13.14 -9.24
N HIS A 240 16.85 13.31 -10.34
CA HIS A 240 18.25 13.75 -10.32
C HIS A 240 18.44 15.27 -10.35
N LYS A 241 17.37 16.06 -10.43
CA LYS A 241 17.41 17.53 -10.36
C LYS A 241 17.14 18.00 -8.93
#